data_AF-A0A9D8X0M7-F1
#
_entry.id   AF-A0A9D8X0M7-F1
#
_cell.length_a   1.000
_cell.length_b   1.000
_cell.length_c   1.000
_cell.angle_alpha   90.00
_cell.angle_beta   90.00
_cell.angle_gamma   90.00
#
_symmetry.space_group_name_H-M   'P 1'
#
loop_
_entity.id
_entity.type
_entity.pdbx_description
1 polymer ?
#
loop_
_entity_poly.entity_id
_entity_poly.type
_entity_poly.pdbx_seq_one_letter_code
_entity_poly.pdbx_strand_id
1 'polypeptide(L)' 'MFERGASECKSYVKLSKFVTAPVARGEILGSVIFAKDGEEIARINLVATCDVKIKEKSFFEKFFSIFKGD' A
#
# COMPACT_ATOMS: atom_id res chain seq x y z
N MET A 1 -10.09 37.83 13.75
CA MET A 1 -10.04 37.55 12.29
C MET A 1 -9.10 36.37 12.11
N PHE A 2 -9.60 35.21 11.68
CA PHE A 2 -8.74 34.10 11.25
C PHE A 2 -8.82 34.08 9.73
N GLU A 3 -7.73 34.47 9.07
CA GLU A 3 -7.58 34.24 7.64
C GLU A 3 -7.64 32.73 7.41
N ARG A 4 -8.77 32.24 6.89
CA ARG A 4 -8.83 30.89 6.32
C ARG A 4 -8.07 30.93 5.01
N GLY A 5 -6.74 30.88 5.10
CA GLY A 5 -5.89 30.60 3.96
C GLY A 5 -6.33 29.26 3.39
N ALA A 6 -6.95 29.29 2.20
CA ALA A 6 -7.38 28.12 1.45
C ALA A 6 -6.13 27.34 1.02
N SER A 7 -5.56 26.59 1.95
CA SER A 7 -4.43 25.71 1.67
C SER A 7 -5.00 24.37 1.22
N GLU A 8 -4.60 23.95 0.04
CA GLU A 8 -5.17 22.79 -0.65
C GLU A 8 -4.53 21.52 -0.08
N CYS A 9 -5.23 20.84 0.83
CA CYS A 9 -4.82 19.53 1.32
C CYS A 9 -5.25 18.46 0.31
N LYS A 10 -4.27 17.72 -0.23
CA LYS A 10 -4.47 16.59 -1.14
C LYS A 10 -4.13 15.29 -0.42
N SER A 11 -4.82 14.22 -0.76
CA SER A 11 -4.47 12.87 -0.32
C SER A 11 -4.29 11.97 -1.54
N TYR A 12 -3.25 11.13 -1.54
CA TYR A 12 -3.05 10.13 -2.57
C TYR A 12 -2.66 8.79 -1.97
N VAL A 13 -3.09 7.71 -2.63
CA VAL A 13 -2.86 6.35 -2.18
C VAL A 13 -1.70 5.75 -2.97
N LYS A 14 -0.69 5.28 -2.26
CA LYS A 14 0.45 4.56 -2.82
C LYS A 14 0.39 3.10 -2.35
N LEU A 15 -0.09 2.22 -3.22
CA LEU A 15 -0.11 0.78 -2.97
C LEU A 15 1.15 0.12 -3.52
N SER A 16 1.53 -1.01 -2.91
CA SER A 16 2.50 -1.92 -3.51
C SER A 16 1.98 -2.39 -4.87
N LYS A 17 2.85 -2.32 -5.89
CA LYS A 17 2.50 -2.67 -7.27
C LYS A 17 2.04 -4.12 -7.41
N PHE A 18 2.64 -5.01 -6.62
CA PHE A 18 2.27 -6.42 -6.52
C PHE A 18 2.29 -6.82 -5.05
N VAL A 19 1.36 -7.69 -4.67
CA VAL A 19 1.27 -8.28 -3.33
C VAL A 19 1.23 -9.79 -3.53
N THR A 20 2.19 -10.49 -2.94
CA THR A 20 2.33 -11.94 -3.08
C THR A 20 1.87 -12.62 -1.80
N ALA A 21 1.01 -13.62 -1.92
CA ALA A 21 0.62 -14.44 -0.77
C ALA A 21 1.83 -15.25 -0.23
N PRO A 22 1.87 -15.61 1.06
CA PRO A 22 0.84 -15.30 2.06
C PRO A 22 0.96 -13.86 2.55
N VAL A 23 -0.18 -13.25 2.87
CA VAL A 23 -0.23 -11.92 3.50
C VAL A 23 -0.83 -12.08 4.89
N ALA A 24 -0.17 -11.56 5.91
CA ALA A 24 -0.68 -11.61 7.27
C ALA A 24 -1.62 -10.42 7.54
N ARG A 25 -2.64 -10.60 8.39
CA ARG A 25 -3.42 -9.48 8.90
C ARG A 25 -2.50 -8.49 9.61
N GLY A 26 -2.62 -7.20 9.26
CA GLY A 26 -1.78 -6.14 9.77
C GLY A 26 -0.51 -5.87 8.94
N GLU A 27 -0.23 -6.69 7.92
CA GLU A 27 0.89 -6.45 7.02
C GLU A 27 0.69 -5.18 6.19
N ILE A 28 1.72 -4.35 6.06
CA ILE A 28 1.64 -3.07 5.34
C ILE A 28 1.64 -3.33 3.84
N LEU A 29 0.57 -2.93 3.16
CA LEU A 29 0.35 -3.08 1.71
C LEU A 29 0.54 -1.77 0.94
N GLY A 30 0.75 -0.67 1.65
CA GLY A 30 0.95 0.64 1.06
C GLY A 30 0.82 1.76 2.08
N SER A 31 0.59 2.96 1.58
CA SER A 31 0.38 4.14 2.41
C SER A 31 -0.61 5.11 1.76
N VAL A 32 -1.34 5.84 2.59
CA VAL A 32 -1.98 7.09 2.21
C VAL A 32 -1.02 8.21 2.58
N ILE A 33 -0.77 9.11 1.63
CA ILE A 33 0.05 10.29 1.84
C ILE A 33 -0.86 11.51 1.77
N PHE A 34 -0.79 12.35 2.78
CA PHE A 34 -1.44 13.66 2.83
C PHE A 34 -0.39 14.71 2.51
N ALA A 35 -0.67 15.54 1.52
CA ALA A 35 0.17 16.64 1.13
C ALA A 35 -0.59 17.96 1.26
N LYS A 36 0.08 19.00 1.74
CA LYS A 36 -0.44 20.36 1.78
C LYS A 36 0.52 21.22 0.98
N ASP A 37 -0.01 21.98 0.03
CA ASP A 37 0.79 22.87 -0.82
C ASP A 37 1.97 22.14 -1.52
N GLY A 38 1.77 20.86 -1.84
CA GLY A 38 2.76 19.99 -2.50
C GLY A 38 3.73 19.27 -1.54
N GLU A 39 3.74 19.61 -0.25
CA GLU A 39 4.61 19.00 0.76
C GLU A 39 3.88 17.88 1.53
N GLU A 40 4.53 16.73 1.72
CA GLU A 40 3.99 15.64 2.54
C GLU A 40 3.93 16.05 4.02
N ILE A 41 2.71 16.10 4.57
CA ILE A 41 2.46 16.46 5.97
C ILE A 41 2.16 15.25 6.85
N ALA A 42 1.66 14.15 6.26
CA ALA A 42 1.36 12.94 7.00
C ALA A 42 1.36 11.71 6.09
N ARG A 43 1.72 10.58 6.68
CA ARG A 43 1.67 9.26 6.05
C ARG A 43 1.00 8.27 6.97
N ILE A 44 0.03 7.54 6.44
CA ILE A 44 -0.65 6.46 7.16
C ILE A 44 -0.42 5.17 6.42
N ASN A 45 0.04 4.14 7.14
CA ASN A 45 0.22 2.81 6.58
C ASN A 45 -1.13 2.15 6.32
N LEU A 46 -1.31 1.65 5.10
CA LEU A 46 -2.44 0.80 4.74
C LEU A 46 -2.06 -0.64 5.02
N VAL A 47 -2.83 -1.31 5.86
CA VAL A 47 -2.54 -2.67 6.31
C VAL A 47 -3.60 -3.67 5.83
N ALA A 48 -3.20 -4.92 5.67
CA ALA A 48 -4.10 -6.02 5.35
C ALA A 48 -5.11 -6.23 6.49
N THR A 49 -6.41 -6.27 6.16
CA THR A 49 -7.48 -6.44 7.15
C THR A 49 -7.66 -7.89 7.58
N CYS A 50 -7.17 -8.85 6.79
CA CYS A 50 -7.29 -10.28 7.03
C CYS A 50 -6.07 -11.04 6.49
N ASP A 51 -5.91 -12.29 6.93
CA ASP A 51 -4.88 -13.19 6.43
C ASP A 51 -5.26 -13.75 5.05
N VAL A 52 -4.33 -13.69 4.10
CA VAL A 52 -4.42 -14.35 2.79
C VAL A 52 -3.46 -15.53 2.78
N LYS A 53 -4.01 -16.74 2.90
CA LYS A 53 -3.22 -17.99 2.87
C LYS A 53 -3.02 -18.48 1.44
N ILE A 54 -1.86 -19.07 1.17
CA ILE A 54 -1.65 -19.84 -0.04
C ILE A 54 -2.52 -21.10 0.04
N LYS A 55 -3.53 -21.22 -0.83
CA LYS A 55 -4.12 -22.53 -1.14
C LYS A 55 -3.13 -23.26 -2.04
N GLU A 56 -2.66 -24.40 -1.56
CA GLU A 56 -1.57 -25.19 -2.12
C GLU A 56 -1.62 -25.31 -3.65
N LYS A 57 -0.45 -25.10 -4.27
CA LYS A 57 0.07 -25.76 -5.49
C LYS A 57 -0.24 -25.23 -6.92
N SER A 58 -0.86 -24.07 -7.15
CA SER A 58 -1.02 -23.64 -8.58
C SER A 58 -0.67 -22.20 -8.93
N PHE A 59 -0.80 -21.25 -8.00
CA PHE A 59 -0.55 -19.83 -8.29
C PHE A 59 0.86 -19.36 -7.90
N PHE A 60 1.44 -19.91 -6.84
CA PHE A 60 2.73 -19.46 -6.31
C PHE A 60 3.93 -20.06 -7.07
N GLU A 61 3.84 -21.32 -7.54
CA GLU A 61 4.90 -21.92 -8.39
C GLU A 61 5.08 -21.13 -9.69
N LYS A 62 3.97 -20.71 -10.31
CA LYS A 62 3.99 -19.88 -11.53
C LYS A 62 4.51 -18.46 -11.30
N PHE A 63 4.40 -17.95 -10.07
CA PHE A 63 4.86 -16.60 -9.73
C PHE A 63 6.34 -16.61 -9.28
N PHE A 64 6.78 -17.63 -8.55
CA PHE A 64 8.18 -17.81 -8.16
C PHE A 64 9.08 -18.18 -9.34
N SER A 65 8.57 -18.86 -10.36
CA SER A 65 9.33 -19.09 -11.61
C SER A 65 9.62 -17.78 -12.37
N ILE A 66 8.76 -16.77 -12.25
CA ILE A 66 8.97 -15.45 -12.87
C ILE A 66 9.93 -14.58 -12.04
N PHE A 67 9.99 -14.77 -10.71
CA PHE A 67 10.84 -13.96 -9.83
C PHE A 67 12.25 -14.54 -9.60
N LYS A 68 12.48 -15.84 -9.84
CA LYS A 68 13.77 -16.51 -9.56
C LYS A 68 14.77 -16.55 -10.73
N GLY A 69 14.39 -16.05 -11.91
CA GLY A 69 15.29 -15.83 -13.04
C GLY A 69 15.60 -17.09 -13.85
N ASP A 70 15.04 -17.18 -15.05
CA ASP A 70 15.71 -16.91 -16.32
C ASP A 70 14.75 -16.09 -17.21
#